data_AF-A0A093XRA2-F1
#
_entry.id   AF-A0A093XRA2-F1
#
_cell.length_a   1.000
_cell.length_b   1.000
_cell.length_c   1.000
_cell.angle_alpha   90.00
_cell.angle_beta   90.00
_cell.angle_gamma   90.00
#
_symmetry.space_group_name_H-M   'P 1'
#
loop_
_entity.id
_entity.type
_entity.pdbx_description
1 polymer ?
#
loop_
_entity_poly.entity_id
_entity_poly.type
_entity_poly.pdbx_seq_one_letter_code
_entity_poly.pdbx_strand_id
1 'polypeptide(L)'
;MNDPCGAAYIPEIKEYILCYQWHPGTVEPGNSAWGMARSKDLITWVDCFPPLRNGAPGSYDPHGVFSGSLVSRVVNNRRIVYLFYTSISALPIHWSKPYIAGCESQSLACSTDFGHSWHRYQNNPVLTEPHHGSSTTGWRDPFVSTWPSLSALRGARPGTNYMLLSSGKRGLGPELVLYESDDLLSWTELCVLFDAPSETPISHHASSLHIGKNFECGAFFTLNGKEYIITAVEEDPSTTKRAATRYVLWMCGTLSLTPDGKPTFTPLSHGALDHGIYYGPHVFRGAKNEVMLSGWADEDLNASPALKTAQGWAGCLTLPRELFTLTRPLSAADPEAVDAHLWTRDEISGTMTTLGVRPARQLRGLRSGSMVYSLEALRRLSSKAYEIEARFRGLVGHEVLAFNVRQSPNDEEVTRVIFSLSTNSVSVDRSKSSLLHGRLTPDSGPFKLQDGEDLHVRVFVDNSIVEVYANGRFALASRVYPSRPDALGASCSFEGVDAENVGVWMQAWEGLVGAWPERGREVVGLDGRMGEMDIEDEYEDYESEDADAEFEVYGAFERVQELGGVGVGVEARAVVA
;
A
#
# COMPACT_ATOMS: atom_id res chain seq x y z
N MET A 1 -3.10 14.32 1.18
CA MET A 1 -3.01 12.99 1.82
C MET A 1 -1.88 12.21 1.16
N ASN A 2 -1.31 11.26 1.88
CA ASN A 2 -0.24 10.38 1.39
C ASN A 2 -0.47 8.95 1.88
N ASP A 3 0.55 8.32 2.45
CA ASP A 3 0.63 6.88 2.66
C ASP A 3 -0.57 6.32 3.43
N PRO A 4 -1.18 5.21 2.97
CA PRO A 4 -2.01 4.40 3.85
C PRO A 4 -1.14 3.88 5.00
N CYS A 5 -1.61 4.06 6.24
CA CYS A 5 -0.79 3.86 7.44
C CYS A 5 -1.43 2.94 8.48
N GLY A 6 -2.61 2.37 8.19
CA GLY A 6 -3.19 1.35 9.06
C GLY A 6 -4.49 0.80 8.49
N ALA A 7 -4.55 -0.48 8.19
CA ALA A 7 -5.77 -1.11 7.69
C ALA A 7 -6.02 -2.48 8.30
N ALA A 8 -7.29 -2.79 8.58
CA ALA A 8 -7.72 -4.14 8.92
C ALA A 8 -9.22 -4.31 8.74
N TYR A 9 -9.64 -5.56 8.59
CA TYR A 9 -11.03 -5.95 8.75
C TYR A 9 -11.33 -6.30 10.21
N ILE A 10 -12.42 -5.75 10.75
CA ILE A 10 -12.93 -6.01 12.11
C ILE A 10 -14.13 -6.97 12.02
N PRO A 11 -13.98 -8.26 12.39
CA PRO A 11 -15.00 -9.27 12.20
C PRO A 11 -16.34 -9.02 12.90
N GLU A 12 -16.31 -8.40 14.09
CA GLU A 12 -17.47 -8.19 14.95
C GLU A 12 -18.46 -7.19 14.34
N ILE A 13 -17.94 -6.14 13.71
CA ILE A 13 -18.75 -5.11 13.04
C ILE A 13 -18.82 -5.30 11.52
N LYS A 14 -18.05 -6.24 10.98
CA LYS A 14 -17.96 -6.55 9.54
C LYS A 14 -17.54 -5.35 8.68
N GLU A 15 -16.60 -4.56 9.19
CA GLU A 15 -16.10 -3.36 8.54
C GLU A 15 -14.59 -3.41 8.42
N TYR A 16 -14.10 -2.87 7.30
CA TYR A 16 -12.72 -2.48 7.10
C TYR A 16 -12.51 -1.11 7.72
N ILE A 17 -11.39 -0.96 8.44
CA ILE A 17 -10.80 0.33 8.82
C ILE A 17 -9.63 0.58 7.86
N LEU A 18 -9.50 1.81 7.38
CA LEU A 18 -8.34 2.28 6.62
C LEU A 18 -7.96 3.69 7.10
N CYS A 19 -6.73 3.81 7.59
CA CYS A 19 -6.09 5.05 7.97
C CYS A 19 -5.09 5.47 6.89
N TYR A 20 -4.88 6.78 6.78
CA TYR A 20 -3.94 7.38 5.83
C TYR A 20 -3.33 8.64 6.42
N GLN A 21 -2.06 8.93 6.09
CA GLN A 21 -1.45 10.18 6.46
C GLN A 21 -2.16 11.35 5.77
N TRP A 22 -2.37 12.42 6.53
CA TRP A 22 -3.20 13.56 6.14
C TRP A 22 -2.71 14.85 6.79
N HIS A 23 -2.59 15.92 5.99
CA HIS A 23 -2.35 17.27 6.45
C HIS A 23 -3.65 18.08 6.23
N PRO A 24 -4.44 18.32 7.29
CA PRO A 24 -5.71 19.04 7.17
C PRO A 24 -5.52 20.48 6.65
N GLY A 25 -6.44 20.94 5.80
CA GLY A 25 -6.51 22.34 5.38
C GLY A 25 -5.44 22.80 4.38
N THR A 26 -4.62 21.89 3.85
CA THR A 26 -3.58 22.24 2.88
C THR A 26 -3.33 21.14 1.86
N VAL A 27 -2.71 21.54 0.75
CA VAL A 27 -2.24 20.65 -0.31
C VAL A 27 -0.76 20.29 -0.15
N GLU A 28 -0.06 20.93 0.78
CA GLU A 28 1.36 20.72 1.01
C GLU A 28 1.63 19.55 1.97
N PRO A 29 2.70 18.77 1.74
CA PRO A 29 3.10 17.72 2.66
C PRO A 29 3.56 18.31 4.00
N GLY A 30 3.62 17.47 5.04
CA GLY A 30 4.10 17.84 6.37
C GLY A 30 3.02 17.78 7.45
N ASN A 31 3.41 18.08 8.69
CA ASN A 31 2.54 18.09 9.87
C ASN A 31 1.54 16.91 9.92
N SER A 32 2.02 15.72 9.54
CA SER A 32 1.17 14.57 9.22
C SER A 32 0.35 14.14 10.44
N ALA A 33 -0.97 14.17 10.31
CA ALA A 33 -1.92 13.46 11.17
C ALA A 33 -2.41 12.20 10.44
N TRP A 34 -3.23 11.37 11.08
CA TRP A 34 -3.89 10.25 10.40
C TRP A 34 -5.36 10.59 10.19
N GLY A 35 -5.82 10.56 8.94
CA GLY A 35 -7.24 10.43 8.61
C GLY A 35 -7.68 8.96 8.70
N MET A 36 -8.97 8.72 8.82
CA MET A 36 -9.54 7.37 8.90
C MET A 36 -10.88 7.30 8.20
N ALA A 37 -11.15 6.18 7.55
CA ALA A 37 -12.45 5.84 7.01
C ALA A 37 -12.77 4.36 7.25
N ARG A 38 -14.08 4.05 7.16
CA ARG A 38 -14.58 2.68 7.26
C ARG A 38 -15.36 2.28 6.04
N SER A 39 -15.34 0.99 5.73
CA SER A 39 -16.09 0.41 4.60
C SER A 39 -16.57 -0.99 4.91
N LYS A 40 -17.73 -1.39 4.37
CA LYS A 40 -18.21 -2.78 4.44
C LYS A 40 -17.75 -3.62 3.26
N ASP A 41 -17.34 -2.98 2.18
CA ASP A 41 -17.16 -3.61 0.86
C ASP A 41 -15.86 -3.19 0.14
N LEU A 42 -15.01 -2.37 0.76
CA LEU A 42 -13.82 -1.74 0.17
C LEU A 42 -14.10 -0.82 -1.04
N ILE A 43 -15.36 -0.47 -1.27
CA ILE A 43 -15.82 0.38 -2.37
C ILE A 43 -16.39 1.67 -1.83
N THR A 44 -17.39 1.56 -0.95
CA THR A 44 -18.07 2.69 -0.33
C THR A 44 -17.50 2.93 1.06
N TRP A 45 -17.16 4.18 1.32
CA TRP A 45 -16.44 4.61 2.51
C TRP A 45 -17.22 5.69 3.25
N VAL A 46 -17.09 5.66 4.57
CA VAL A 46 -17.62 6.65 5.51
C VAL A 46 -16.44 7.28 6.23
N ASP A 47 -16.37 8.60 6.21
CA ASP A 47 -15.34 9.36 6.94
C ASP A 47 -15.50 9.16 8.44
N CYS A 48 -14.38 8.98 9.14
CA CYS A 48 -14.34 8.87 10.59
C CYS A 48 -13.53 10.02 11.20
N PHE A 49 -13.70 10.25 12.49
CA PHE A 49 -12.84 11.19 13.21
C PHE A 49 -11.36 10.73 13.12
N PRO A 50 -10.42 11.65 12.92
CA PRO A 50 -8.99 11.35 12.84
C PRO A 50 -8.51 10.58 14.09
N PRO A 51 -7.90 9.39 13.95
CA PRO A 51 -7.44 8.61 15.09
C PRO A 51 -6.24 9.22 15.79
N LEU A 52 -5.39 9.92 15.04
CA LEU A 52 -4.15 10.51 15.55
C LEU A 52 -3.99 11.92 14.97
N ARG A 53 -3.65 12.86 15.86
CA ARG A 53 -3.22 14.23 15.55
C ARG A 53 -1.86 14.44 16.20
N ASN A 54 -1.17 15.53 15.87
CA ASN A 54 0.13 15.83 16.47
C ASN A 54 0.01 16.17 17.95
N GLY A 55 1.05 15.82 18.70
CA GLY A 55 1.14 16.18 20.12
C GLY A 55 1.43 17.67 20.32
N ALA A 56 1.30 18.12 21.57
CA ALA A 56 1.65 19.48 21.95
C ALA A 56 3.16 19.75 21.75
N PRO A 57 3.59 21.01 21.55
CA PRO A 57 5.00 21.36 21.52
C PRO A 57 5.78 20.78 22.72
N GLY A 58 6.95 20.19 22.46
CA GLY A 58 7.78 19.54 23.48
C GLY A 58 7.39 18.10 23.82
N SER A 59 6.30 17.56 23.24
CA SER A 59 5.98 16.14 23.31
C SER A 59 6.86 15.29 22.38
N TYR A 60 6.58 13.99 22.29
CA TYR A 60 7.34 13.04 21.47
C TYR A 60 6.93 13.04 19.98
N ASP A 61 5.79 13.63 19.60
CA ASP A 61 5.32 13.73 18.21
C ASP A 61 4.74 15.11 17.78
N PRO A 62 5.34 16.26 18.20
CA PRO A 62 4.83 17.59 17.86
C PRO A 62 4.96 17.94 16.38
N HIS A 63 5.85 17.28 15.64
CA HIS A 63 6.12 17.59 14.23
C HIS A 63 5.47 16.62 13.25
N GLY A 64 4.84 15.55 13.74
CA GLY A 64 4.13 14.61 12.89
C GLY A 64 3.92 13.23 13.50
N VAL A 65 2.84 12.60 13.06
CA VAL A 65 2.49 11.20 13.23
C VAL A 65 2.65 10.53 11.87
N PHE A 66 3.81 9.92 11.64
CA PHE A 66 4.16 9.25 10.41
C PHE A 66 3.53 7.86 10.32
N SER A 67 3.73 7.18 9.20
CA SER A 67 3.08 5.91 8.84
C SER A 67 3.40 4.79 9.82
N GLY A 68 2.63 3.71 9.73
CA GLY A 68 2.83 2.52 10.52
C GLY A 68 1.79 1.47 10.19
N SER A 69 1.23 0.81 11.20
CA SER A 69 0.28 -0.27 10.99
C SER A 69 -0.81 -0.39 12.03
N LEU A 70 -1.89 -1.07 11.63
CA LEU A 70 -3.02 -1.41 12.48
C LEU A 70 -3.02 -2.91 12.78
N VAL A 71 -3.08 -3.25 14.06
CA VAL A 71 -3.16 -4.64 14.53
C VAL A 71 -4.39 -4.82 15.40
N SER A 72 -5.12 -5.91 15.20
CA SER A 72 -6.23 -6.26 16.08
C SER A 72 -5.97 -7.57 16.82
N ARG A 73 -6.27 -7.59 18.12
CA ARG A 73 -6.13 -8.76 19.01
C ARG A 73 -7.35 -8.91 19.88
N VAL A 74 -7.65 -10.15 20.25
CA VAL A 74 -8.60 -10.44 21.32
C VAL A 74 -7.80 -10.64 22.61
N VAL A 75 -8.02 -9.76 23.58
CA VAL A 75 -7.39 -9.79 24.90
C VAL A 75 -8.53 -9.87 25.92
N ASN A 76 -8.51 -10.87 26.80
CA ASN A 76 -9.56 -11.08 27.80
C ASN A 76 -10.98 -11.05 27.21
N ASN A 77 -11.19 -11.78 26.10
CA ASN A 77 -12.46 -11.86 25.34
C ASN A 77 -12.95 -10.53 24.75
N ARG A 78 -12.13 -9.48 24.74
CA ARG A 78 -12.45 -8.20 24.12
C ARG A 78 -11.49 -7.91 22.98
N ARG A 79 -12.00 -7.41 21.86
CA ARG A 79 -11.14 -6.91 20.79
C ARG A 79 -10.51 -5.59 21.18
N ILE A 80 -9.21 -5.52 21.03
CA ILE A 80 -8.42 -4.28 21.08
C ILE A 80 -7.83 -4.06 19.68
N VAL A 81 -7.93 -2.84 19.20
CA VAL A 81 -7.33 -2.39 17.94
C VAL A 81 -6.17 -1.46 18.31
N TYR A 82 -4.97 -1.77 17.85
CA TYR A 82 -3.75 -1.03 18.09
C TYR A 82 -3.32 -0.34 16.81
N LEU A 83 -2.92 0.93 16.90
CA LEU A 83 -2.16 1.64 15.88
C LEU A 83 -0.72 1.74 16.36
N PHE A 84 0.22 1.29 15.56
CA PHE A 84 1.64 1.56 15.72
C PHE A 84 2.02 2.62 14.71
N TYR A 85 2.77 3.63 15.13
CA TYR A 85 3.11 4.76 14.29
C TYR A 85 4.48 5.33 14.65
N THR A 86 5.13 5.96 13.68
CA THR A 86 6.35 6.73 13.94
C THR A 86 6.01 8.13 14.42
N SER A 87 6.54 8.50 15.57
CA SER A 87 6.40 9.78 16.26
C SER A 87 7.56 10.70 15.93
N ILE A 88 7.27 11.91 15.45
CA ILE A 88 8.29 12.86 14.97
C ILE A 88 8.50 14.02 15.93
N SER A 89 9.68 14.07 16.54
CA SER A 89 10.07 15.10 17.52
C SER A 89 10.97 16.19 16.94
N ALA A 90 11.56 15.97 15.76
CA ALA A 90 12.37 16.97 15.06
C ALA A 90 12.42 16.74 13.55
N LEU A 91 12.66 17.81 12.79
CA LEU A 91 12.81 17.84 11.34
C LEU A 91 14.08 18.63 10.96
N PRO A 92 14.67 18.42 9.76
CA PRO A 92 14.24 17.52 8.68
C PRO A 92 14.66 16.06 8.89
N ILE A 93 13.92 15.14 8.27
CA ILE A 93 14.24 13.70 8.19
C ILE A 93 14.32 13.32 6.72
N HIS A 94 15.48 12.83 6.29
CA HIS A 94 15.71 12.35 4.93
C HIS A 94 17.04 11.60 4.87
N TRP A 95 17.16 10.56 4.04
CA TRP A 95 18.36 9.74 3.94
C TRP A 95 19.63 10.56 3.61
N SER A 96 19.47 11.62 2.80
CA SER A 96 20.57 12.49 2.37
C SER A 96 20.98 13.57 3.38
N LYS A 97 20.25 13.71 4.49
CA LYS A 97 20.53 14.70 5.55
C LYS A 97 21.11 14.00 6.79
N PRO A 98 21.90 14.70 7.62
CA PRO A 98 22.34 14.16 8.91
C PRO A 98 21.14 13.74 9.76
N TYR A 99 21.27 12.61 10.46
CA TYR A 99 20.24 12.12 11.36
C TYR A 99 20.21 12.96 12.64
N ILE A 100 19.01 13.35 13.08
CA ILE A 100 18.82 14.03 14.36
C ILE A 100 18.50 12.95 15.40
N ALA A 101 19.33 12.77 16.42
CA ALA A 101 19.11 11.75 17.44
C ALA A 101 17.72 11.90 18.09
N GLY A 102 17.02 10.79 18.29
CA GLY A 102 15.65 10.75 18.84
C GLY A 102 14.55 11.40 17.98
N CYS A 103 14.81 11.80 16.73
CA CYS A 103 13.82 12.50 15.90
C CYS A 103 12.66 11.60 15.43
N GLU A 104 12.93 10.32 15.22
CA GLU A 104 11.94 9.29 14.95
C GLU A 104 11.90 8.33 16.14
N SER A 105 10.73 8.20 16.76
CA SER A 105 10.44 7.21 17.81
C SER A 105 9.21 6.39 17.42
N GLN A 106 8.99 5.23 18.03
CA GLN A 106 7.81 4.40 17.72
C GLN A 106 6.84 4.43 18.89
N SER A 107 5.58 4.72 18.60
CA SER A 107 4.52 4.89 19.59
C SER A 107 3.30 4.08 19.20
N LEU A 108 2.37 3.94 20.15
CA LEU A 108 1.10 3.28 19.89
C LEU A 108 -0.11 4.00 20.48
N ALA A 109 -1.26 3.80 19.84
CA ALA A 109 -2.56 4.14 20.37
C ALA A 109 -3.47 2.90 20.26
N CYS A 110 -4.49 2.83 21.10
CA CYS A 110 -5.44 1.72 21.08
C CYS A 110 -6.89 2.20 21.09
N SER A 111 -7.76 1.34 20.58
CA SER A 111 -9.19 1.45 20.64
C SER A 111 -9.77 0.16 21.20
N THR A 112 -10.76 0.30 22.07
CA THR A 112 -11.48 -0.82 22.69
C THR A 112 -12.95 -0.87 22.26
N ASP A 113 -13.32 -0.01 21.32
CA ASP A 113 -14.66 0.16 20.74
C ASP A 113 -14.60 0.08 19.20
N PHE A 114 -13.75 -0.81 18.67
CA PHE A 114 -13.64 -1.09 17.24
C PHE A 114 -13.25 0.12 16.37
N GLY A 115 -12.47 1.05 16.93
CA GLY A 115 -11.93 2.23 16.26
C GLY A 115 -12.85 3.45 16.31
N HIS A 116 -13.82 3.51 17.23
CA HIS A 116 -14.71 4.68 17.38
C HIS A 116 -14.04 5.77 18.20
N SER A 117 -13.30 5.39 19.26
CA SER A 117 -12.39 6.26 20.00
C SER A 117 -10.96 5.69 20.00
N TRP A 118 -9.99 6.57 20.20
CA TRP A 118 -8.56 6.23 20.22
C TRP A 118 -7.88 6.86 21.43
N HIS A 119 -7.05 6.08 22.10
CA HIS A 119 -6.30 6.49 23.29
C HIS A 119 -4.82 6.20 23.07
N ARG A 120 -3.97 7.23 23.17
CA ARG A 120 -2.52 7.06 23.14
C ARG A 120 -2.08 6.27 24.37
N TYR A 121 -1.09 5.41 24.21
CA TYR A 121 -0.48 4.72 25.34
C TYR A 121 0.29 5.70 26.22
N GLN A 122 0.05 5.64 27.53
CA GLN A 122 0.60 6.60 28.49
C GLN A 122 2.14 6.56 28.57
N ASN A 123 2.74 5.40 28.30
CA ASN A 123 4.19 5.21 28.32
C ASN A 123 4.83 5.32 26.92
N ASN A 124 4.19 6.03 25.98
CA ASN A 124 4.83 6.33 24.71
C ASN A 124 6.04 7.26 24.89
N PRO A 125 7.06 7.18 24.00
CA PRO A 125 7.23 6.18 22.94
C PRO A 125 7.67 4.79 23.46
N VAL A 126 7.31 3.72 22.75
CA VAL A 126 7.73 2.34 23.08
C VAL A 126 9.12 1.97 22.56
N LEU A 127 9.64 2.74 21.60
CA LEU A 127 11.02 2.66 21.11
C LEU A 127 11.51 4.09 20.82
N THR A 128 12.69 4.47 21.35
CA THR A 128 13.13 5.88 21.33
C THR A 128 14.37 6.16 20.48
N GLU A 129 15.22 5.16 20.21
CA GLU A 129 16.47 5.37 19.49
C GLU A 129 16.77 4.19 18.55
N PRO A 130 17.25 4.45 17.31
CA PRO A 130 17.74 3.41 16.41
C PRO A 130 19.14 2.93 16.84
N HIS A 131 19.46 1.65 16.58
CA HIS A 131 20.75 1.08 17.00
C HIS A 131 21.99 1.71 16.32
N HIS A 132 21.84 2.34 15.14
CA HIS A 132 22.94 3.02 14.45
C HIS A 132 23.15 4.47 14.89
N GLY A 133 22.31 5.00 15.80
CA GLY A 133 22.37 6.37 16.30
C GLY A 133 22.42 7.39 15.14
N SER A 134 23.41 8.29 15.16
CA SER A 134 23.58 9.35 14.15
C SER A 134 23.90 8.86 12.74
N SER A 135 24.25 7.58 12.57
CA SER A 135 24.50 6.97 11.25
C SER A 135 23.23 6.46 10.57
N THR A 136 22.07 6.56 11.22
CA THR A 136 20.78 6.16 10.66
C THR A 136 20.40 7.01 9.44
N THR A 137 19.75 6.43 8.44
CA THR A 137 19.20 7.17 7.27
C THR A 137 17.70 7.45 7.40
N GLY A 138 17.00 6.59 8.15
CA GLY A 138 15.61 6.68 8.55
C GLY A 138 15.33 5.56 9.53
N TRP A 139 14.29 5.67 10.36
CA TRP A 139 13.85 4.59 11.26
C TRP A 139 12.36 4.73 11.57
N ARG A 140 11.53 4.16 10.69
CA ARG A 140 10.11 4.47 10.63
C ARG A 140 9.25 3.35 10.04
N ASP A 141 7.95 3.60 10.01
CA ASP A 141 6.91 2.78 9.40
C ASP A 141 6.76 1.39 10.05
N PRO A 142 6.44 1.29 11.36
CA PRO A 142 6.32 0.02 12.06
C PRO A 142 5.23 -0.86 11.46
N PHE A 143 5.64 -1.99 10.90
CA PHE A 143 4.73 -3.02 10.41
C PHE A 143 4.65 -4.18 11.40
N VAL A 144 3.54 -4.25 12.13
CA VAL A 144 3.35 -5.19 13.24
C VAL A 144 2.43 -6.33 12.84
N SER A 145 2.84 -7.57 13.08
CA SER A 145 2.01 -8.75 12.87
C SER A 145 2.56 -9.98 13.61
N THR A 146 1.84 -11.11 13.52
CA THR A 146 2.39 -12.43 13.86
C THR A 146 2.83 -13.13 12.59
N TRP A 147 4.00 -13.79 12.61
CA TRP A 147 4.53 -14.53 11.46
C TRP A 147 4.85 -15.98 11.85
N PRO A 148 3.90 -16.91 11.65
CA PRO A 148 4.06 -18.29 12.10
C PRO A 148 5.29 -19.01 11.56
N SER A 149 5.70 -18.72 10.32
CA SER A 149 6.90 -19.30 9.71
C SER A 149 8.18 -18.82 10.39
N LEU A 150 8.26 -17.52 10.71
CA LEU A 150 9.38 -16.96 11.46
C LEU A 150 9.41 -17.51 12.90
N SER A 151 8.26 -17.61 13.56
CA SER A 151 8.18 -18.23 14.89
C SER A 151 8.63 -19.68 14.85
N ALA A 152 8.18 -20.46 13.86
CA ALA A 152 8.57 -21.85 13.69
C ALA A 152 10.09 -22.00 13.45
N LEU A 153 10.68 -21.17 12.59
CA LEU A 153 12.12 -21.18 12.31
C LEU A 153 12.94 -20.91 13.58
N ARG A 154 12.48 -19.99 14.42
CA ARG A 154 13.16 -19.61 15.68
C ARG A 154 12.82 -20.50 16.87
N GLY A 155 11.84 -21.40 16.75
CA GLY A 155 11.28 -22.11 17.90
C GLY A 155 10.54 -21.21 18.90
N ALA A 156 10.08 -20.03 18.45
CA ALA A 156 9.29 -19.11 19.27
C ALA A 156 7.81 -19.53 19.33
N ARG A 157 7.05 -18.92 20.25
CA ARG A 157 5.61 -19.19 20.38
C ARG A 157 4.89 -18.76 19.09
N PRO A 158 3.92 -19.52 18.55
CA PRO A 158 3.20 -19.14 17.32
C PRO A 158 2.50 -17.77 17.39
N GLY A 159 2.16 -17.30 18.59
CA GLY A 159 1.52 -16.01 18.83
C GLY A 159 2.50 -14.86 19.13
N THR A 160 3.81 -15.06 19.02
CA THR A 160 4.79 -13.98 19.20
C THR A 160 4.52 -12.86 18.20
N ASN A 161 4.48 -11.62 18.69
CA ASN A 161 4.32 -10.44 17.85
C ASN A 161 5.68 -9.98 17.37
N TYR A 162 5.73 -9.56 16.12
CA TYR A 162 6.89 -8.97 15.50
C TYR A 162 6.56 -7.61 14.93
N MET A 163 7.57 -6.74 14.93
CA MET A 163 7.55 -5.45 14.24
C MET A 163 8.72 -5.43 13.26
N LEU A 164 8.43 -5.12 12.00
CA LEU A 164 9.43 -4.79 11.00
C LEU A 164 9.48 -3.26 10.86
N LEU A 165 10.66 -2.68 11.03
CA LEU A 165 10.89 -1.24 10.82
C LEU A 165 11.78 -1.04 9.60
N SER A 166 11.41 -0.07 8.77
CA SER A 166 12.26 0.39 7.68
C SER A 166 13.34 1.30 8.23
N SER A 167 14.59 0.99 7.87
CA SER A 167 15.77 1.69 8.37
C SER A 167 16.88 1.76 7.32
N GLY A 168 18.04 2.25 7.72
CA GLY A 168 19.27 2.11 6.97
C GLY A 168 20.46 2.72 7.68
N LYS A 169 21.65 2.39 7.17
CA LYS A 169 22.92 2.88 7.67
C LYS A 169 23.65 3.69 6.62
N ARG A 170 23.99 4.92 6.98
CA ARG A 170 24.73 5.86 6.16
C ARG A 170 26.05 5.25 5.71
N GLY A 171 26.28 5.29 4.40
CA GLY A 171 27.47 4.73 3.76
C GLY A 171 27.42 3.22 3.51
N LEU A 172 26.42 2.49 4.00
CA LEU A 172 26.19 1.09 3.68
C LEU A 172 24.94 0.94 2.80
N GLY A 173 23.75 1.05 3.39
CA GLY A 173 22.50 0.96 2.65
C GLY A 173 21.28 0.75 3.53
N PRO A 174 20.13 0.51 2.89
CA PRO A 174 18.87 0.35 3.58
C PRO A 174 18.77 -1.01 4.27
N GLU A 175 17.98 -1.05 5.34
CA GLU A 175 17.84 -2.19 6.24
C GLU A 175 16.37 -2.34 6.67
N LEU A 176 15.96 -3.57 6.97
CA LEU A 176 14.69 -3.89 7.60
C LEU A 176 14.97 -4.54 8.95
N VAL A 177 14.68 -3.83 10.03
CA VAL A 177 15.03 -4.22 11.40
C VAL A 177 13.84 -4.91 12.05
N LEU A 178 14.10 -6.06 12.66
CA LEU A 178 13.10 -6.92 13.29
C LEU A 178 13.12 -6.75 14.81
N TYR A 179 11.96 -6.55 15.39
CA TYR A 179 11.72 -6.53 16.84
C TYR A 179 10.69 -7.59 17.20
N GLU A 180 10.70 -8.04 18.46
CA GLU A 180 9.67 -8.91 19.02
C GLU A 180 9.03 -8.35 20.28
N SER A 181 7.80 -8.81 20.53
CA SER A 181 7.02 -8.47 21.71
C SER A 181 6.07 -9.60 22.10
N ASP A 182 5.95 -9.82 23.41
CA ASP A 182 4.99 -10.75 24.00
C ASP A 182 3.63 -10.10 24.30
N ASP A 183 3.57 -8.77 24.43
CA ASP A 183 2.41 -8.02 24.94
C ASP A 183 1.96 -6.85 24.05
N LEU A 184 2.66 -6.60 22.94
CA LEU A 184 2.50 -5.45 22.03
C LEU A 184 2.92 -4.08 22.60
N LEU A 185 3.31 -4.02 23.87
CA LEU A 185 3.64 -2.78 24.58
C LEU A 185 5.16 -2.63 24.78
N SER A 186 5.85 -3.73 25.03
CA SER A 186 7.30 -3.78 25.23
C SER A 186 7.97 -4.49 24.07
N TRP A 187 8.96 -3.85 23.45
CA TRP A 187 9.62 -4.32 22.23
C TRP A 187 11.12 -4.51 22.44
N THR A 188 11.66 -5.63 21.95
CA THR A 188 13.10 -5.91 21.96
C THR A 188 13.59 -6.11 20.54
N GLU A 189 14.69 -5.44 20.18
CA GLU A 189 15.34 -5.65 18.89
C GLU A 189 15.90 -7.06 18.79
N LEU A 190 15.64 -7.74 17.69
CA LEU A 190 16.17 -9.07 17.40
C LEU A 190 17.40 -9.01 16.51
N CYS A 191 17.22 -8.43 15.32
CA CYS A 191 18.24 -8.40 14.28
C CYS A 191 17.85 -7.46 13.14
N VAL A 192 18.79 -7.23 12.23
CA VAL A 192 18.48 -6.81 10.87
C VAL A 192 18.05 -8.05 10.09
N LEU A 193 16.80 -8.10 9.64
CA LEU A 193 16.24 -9.24 8.91
C LEU A 193 16.72 -9.26 7.45
N PHE A 194 16.86 -8.08 6.86
CA PHE A 194 17.32 -7.89 5.50
C PHE A 194 18.09 -6.57 5.39
N ASP A 195 19.28 -6.62 4.82
CA ASP A 195 20.10 -5.48 4.45
C ASP A 195 20.74 -5.71 3.08
N ALA A 196 21.08 -4.61 2.41
CA ALA A 196 21.91 -4.69 1.22
C ALA A 196 22.65 -3.36 0.98
N PRO A 197 23.84 -3.40 0.36
CA PRO A 197 24.55 -2.18 0.01
C PRO A 197 23.72 -1.35 -0.97
N SER A 198 23.72 -0.03 -0.78
CA SER A 198 23.02 0.91 -1.67
C SER A 198 23.49 0.78 -3.11
N GLU A 199 22.58 1.03 -4.04
CA GLU A 199 22.82 1.07 -5.49
C GLU A 199 23.34 -0.26 -6.08
N THR A 200 23.08 -1.39 -5.41
CA THR A 200 23.43 -2.72 -5.92
C THR A 200 22.23 -3.43 -6.56
N PRO A 201 22.43 -4.38 -7.48
CA PRO A 201 21.33 -5.21 -7.99
C PRO A 201 20.60 -5.95 -6.87
N ILE A 202 19.29 -6.15 -6.99
CA ILE A 202 18.49 -6.90 -5.99
C ILE A 202 18.91 -8.38 -5.92
N SER A 203 19.26 -8.95 -7.07
CA SER A 203 19.71 -10.33 -7.19
C SER A 203 20.71 -10.48 -8.34
N HIS A 204 21.17 -11.71 -8.57
CA HIS A 204 22.07 -12.04 -9.67
C HIS A 204 21.38 -11.98 -11.05
N HIS A 205 20.04 -12.08 -11.10
CA HIS A 205 19.30 -11.96 -12.35
C HIS A 205 19.26 -10.51 -12.84
N ALA A 206 19.44 -10.32 -14.14
CA ALA A 206 19.39 -9.00 -14.75
C ALA A 206 18.01 -8.36 -14.57
N SER A 207 17.99 -7.12 -14.05
CA SER A 207 16.78 -6.29 -13.96
C SER A 207 17.15 -4.80 -13.96
N SER A 208 16.16 -3.93 -14.15
CA SER A 208 16.34 -2.47 -14.00
C SER A 208 16.19 -1.99 -12.54
N LEU A 209 15.96 -2.91 -11.61
CA LEU A 209 15.76 -2.61 -10.19
C LEU A 209 17.08 -2.76 -9.45
N HIS A 210 17.29 -1.88 -8.46
CA HIS A 210 18.46 -1.88 -7.60
C HIS A 210 18.03 -1.51 -6.18
N ILE A 211 18.81 -1.93 -5.20
CA ILE A 211 18.69 -1.48 -3.83
C ILE A 211 18.89 0.03 -3.84
N GLY A 212 17.91 0.79 -3.38
CA GLY A 212 18.00 2.25 -3.34
C GLY A 212 18.86 2.77 -2.19
N LYS A 213 18.62 4.01 -1.81
CA LYS A 213 19.30 4.69 -0.69
C LYS A 213 18.65 4.41 0.65
N ASN A 214 17.34 4.21 0.66
CA ASN A 214 16.56 4.06 1.88
C ASN A 214 15.30 3.22 1.61
N PHE A 215 14.85 2.49 2.63
CA PHE A 215 13.58 1.78 2.62
C PHE A 215 12.54 2.53 3.45
N GLU A 216 11.28 2.40 3.03
CA GLU A 216 10.09 2.95 3.69
C GLU A 216 8.96 1.92 3.60
N CYS A 217 7.99 1.97 4.52
CA CYS A 217 6.77 1.15 4.50
C CYS A 217 7.05 -0.36 4.29
N GLY A 218 8.05 -0.90 4.98
CA GLY A 218 8.45 -2.30 4.87
C GLY A 218 7.41 -3.24 5.49
N ALA A 219 6.97 -4.26 4.76
CA ALA A 219 6.00 -5.24 5.21
C ALA A 219 6.46 -6.67 4.94
N PHE A 220 6.23 -7.58 5.89
CA PHE A 220 6.53 -9.02 5.77
C PHE A 220 5.26 -9.86 5.83
N PHE A 221 5.10 -10.82 4.92
CA PHE A 221 3.95 -11.71 4.92
C PHE A 221 4.23 -13.03 4.19
N THR A 222 3.42 -14.03 4.51
CA THR A 222 3.50 -15.35 3.88
C THR A 222 2.32 -15.57 2.93
N LEU A 223 2.62 -16.12 1.74
CA LEU A 223 1.64 -16.63 0.77
C LEU A 223 2.03 -18.04 0.33
N ASN A 224 1.14 -19.02 0.49
CA ASN A 224 1.34 -20.42 0.09
C ASN A 224 2.70 -21.00 0.53
N GLY A 225 3.12 -20.71 1.76
CA GLY A 225 4.37 -21.21 2.34
C GLY A 225 5.64 -20.53 1.83
N LYS A 226 5.51 -19.45 1.06
CA LYS A 226 6.63 -18.58 0.64
C LYS A 226 6.57 -17.25 1.38
N GLU A 227 7.74 -16.74 1.71
CA GLU A 227 7.89 -15.48 2.44
C GLU A 227 8.12 -14.32 1.49
N TYR A 228 7.46 -13.20 1.78
CA TYR A 228 7.50 -12.01 0.97
C TYR A 228 7.83 -10.78 1.82
N ILE A 229 8.66 -9.91 1.26
CA ILE A 229 8.86 -8.54 1.71
C ILE A 229 8.34 -7.61 0.63
N ILE A 230 7.53 -6.61 1.01
CA ILE A 230 7.25 -5.43 0.19
C ILE A 230 7.89 -4.23 0.88
N THR A 231 8.56 -3.35 0.13
CA THR A 231 9.10 -2.10 0.67
C THR A 231 9.05 -1.01 -0.39
N ALA A 232 8.75 0.22 0.03
CA ALA A 232 9.04 1.39 -0.76
C ALA A 232 10.56 1.64 -0.76
N VAL A 233 11.09 2.10 -1.89
CA VAL A 233 12.52 2.33 -2.12
C VAL A 233 12.70 3.76 -2.58
N GLU A 234 13.52 4.54 -1.87
CA GLU A 234 13.98 5.87 -2.30
C GLU A 234 15.26 5.71 -3.13
N GLU A 235 15.34 6.36 -4.30
CA GLU A 235 16.51 6.32 -5.18
C GLU A 235 17.23 7.69 -5.20
N ASP A 236 18.49 7.70 -5.64
CA ASP A 236 19.23 8.95 -5.84
C ASP A 236 18.77 9.65 -7.11
N PRO A 237 18.28 10.91 -7.03
CA PRO A 237 17.81 11.66 -8.20
C PRO A 237 18.90 11.91 -9.25
N SER A 238 20.18 11.80 -8.89
CA SER A 238 21.30 12.01 -9.81
C SER A 238 21.63 10.78 -10.68
N THR A 239 21.22 9.57 -10.25
CA THR A 239 21.53 8.31 -10.94
C THR A 239 20.29 7.63 -11.51
N THR A 240 19.13 7.82 -10.88
CA THR A 240 17.89 7.16 -11.32
C THR A 240 17.36 7.74 -12.63
N LYS A 241 16.77 6.85 -13.43
CA LYS A 241 16.01 7.21 -14.64
C LYS A 241 14.51 7.32 -14.35
N ARG A 242 14.05 6.98 -13.13
CA ARG A 242 12.64 7.07 -12.74
C ARG A 242 12.31 8.52 -12.41
N ALA A 243 11.29 9.06 -13.05
CA ALA A 243 10.86 10.44 -12.81
C ALA A 243 10.38 10.68 -11.37
N ALA A 244 9.84 9.67 -10.68
CA ALA A 244 9.42 9.77 -9.28
C ALA A 244 10.56 9.56 -8.27
N THR A 245 11.77 9.18 -8.73
CA THR A 245 12.95 8.87 -7.91
C THR A 245 12.67 7.91 -6.75
N ARG A 246 11.68 7.04 -6.94
CA ARG A 246 11.18 6.06 -5.98
C ARG A 246 10.39 4.98 -6.69
N TYR A 247 10.28 3.83 -6.07
CA TYR A 247 9.40 2.74 -6.54
C TYR A 247 9.05 1.81 -5.38
N VAL A 248 8.15 0.85 -5.62
CA VAL A 248 7.82 -0.19 -4.63
C VAL A 248 8.37 -1.53 -5.09
N LEU A 249 9.26 -2.10 -4.27
CA LEU A 249 9.89 -3.39 -4.48
C LEU A 249 9.06 -4.48 -3.77
N TRP A 250 8.89 -5.62 -4.42
CA TRP A 250 8.55 -6.87 -3.75
C TRP A 250 9.69 -7.87 -3.91
N MET A 251 9.91 -8.69 -2.89
CA MET A 251 10.86 -9.79 -2.87
C MET A 251 10.18 -11.03 -2.32
N CYS A 252 10.26 -12.15 -3.04
CA CYS A 252 10.00 -13.47 -2.50
C CYS A 252 11.34 -14.06 -2.05
N GLY A 253 11.38 -14.71 -0.89
CA GLY A 253 12.63 -15.24 -0.36
C GLY A 253 12.45 -16.38 0.62
N THR A 254 13.58 -16.80 1.17
CA THR A 254 13.65 -17.83 2.22
C THR A 254 14.18 -17.23 3.50
N LEU A 255 13.59 -17.61 4.61
CA LEU A 255 14.15 -17.37 5.92
C LEU A 255 15.15 -18.48 6.28
N SER A 256 16.26 -18.09 6.88
CA SER A 256 17.24 -19.01 7.47
C SER A 256 17.79 -18.42 8.76
N LEU A 257 18.52 -19.21 9.55
CA LEU A 257 19.24 -18.73 10.72
C LEU A 257 20.71 -18.52 10.37
N THR A 258 21.25 -17.38 10.76
CA THR A 258 22.69 -17.13 10.79
C THR A 258 23.38 -18.03 11.82
N PRO A 259 24.72 -18.15 11.80
CA PRO A 259 25.44 -18.96 12.79
C PRO A 259 25.21 -18.58 14.26
N ASP A 260 24.87 -17.32 14.53
CA ASP A 260 24.49 -16.82 15.86
C ASP A 260 22.99 -16.97 16.17
N GLY A 261 22.25 -17.69 15.33
CA GLY A 261 20.84 -18.03 15.55
C GLY A 261 19.84 -16.91 15.26
N LYS A 262 20.26 -15.85 14.55
CA LYS A 262 19.38 -14.75 14.16
C LYS A 262 18.73 -15.04 12.81
N PRO A 263 17.44 -14.69 12.61
CA PRO A 263 16.81 -14.88 11.32
C PRO A 263 17.39 -13.91 10.28
N THR A 264 17.51 -14.38 9.05
CA THR A 264 17.87 -13.58 7.87
C THR A 264 17.01 -13.97 6.68
N PHE A 265 16.71 -13.01 5.82
CA PHE A 265 15.93 -13.19 4.60
C PHE A 265 16.83 -13.14 3.37
N THR A 266 16.80 -14.19 2.54
CA THR A 266 17.52 -14.22 1.25
C THR A 266 16.51 -14.12 0.10
N PRO A 267 16.55 -13.06 -0.72
CA PRO A 267 15.71 -12.95 -1.92
C PRO A 267 15.98 -14.07 -2.93
N LEU A 268 14.91 -14.65 -3.47
CA LEU A 268 14.92 -15.65 -4.54
C LEU A 268 14.34 -15.12 -5.84
N SER A 269 13.33 -14.26 -5.76
CA SER A 269 12.76 -13.54 -6.89
C SER A 269 12.28 -12.18 -6.40
N HIS A 270 12.18 -11.21 -7.31
CA HIS A 270 11.81 -9.85 -6.99
C HIS A 270 11.18 -9.15 -8.19
N GLY A 271 10.55 -8.01 -7.96
CA GLY A 271 10.00 -7.18 -9.01
C GLY A 271 9.47 -5.87 -8.48
N ALA A 272 9.05 -4.99 -9.39
CA ALA A 272 8.29 -3.81 -8.99
C ALA A 272 6.84 -4.21 -8.73
N LEU A 273 6.25 -3.69 -7.66
CA LEU A 273 4.84 -3.91 -7.34
C LEU A 273 3.92 -3.06 -8.22
N ASP A 274 4.43 -1.92 -8.68
CA ASP A 274 3.79 -1.00 -9.59
C ASP A 274 4.87 -0.27 -10.42
N HIS A 275 4.57 -0.03 -11.70
CA HIS A 275 5.51 0.58 -12.65
C HIS A 275 5.25 2.07 -12.92
N GLY A 276 4.35 2.69 -12.17
CA GLY A 276 4.03 4.11 -12.25
C GLY A 276 4.35 4.85 -10.94
N ILE A 277 3.43 5.68 -10.48
CA ILE A 277 3.64 6.61 -9.37
C ILE A 277 3.18 6.09 -8.00
N TYR A 278 2.72 4.84 -7.93
CA TYR A 278 2.30 4.19 -6.70
C TYR A 278 3.44 4.18 -5.67
N TYR A 279 3.13 4.56 -4.43
CA TYR A 279 4.06 4.54 -3.29
C TYR A 279 3.35 4.23 -1.98
N GLY A 280 4.08 4.22 -0.86
CA GLY A 280 3.52 3.97 0.48
C GLY A 280 2.73 2.66 0.60
N PRO A 281 3.30 1.49 0.27
CA PRO A 281 2.57 0.23 0.32
C PRO A 281 2.14 -0.13 1.75
N HIS A 282 0.85 -0.42 1.93
CA HIS A 282 0.32 -0.94 3.18
C HIS A 282 -0.36 -2.30 2.98
N VAL A 283 0.22 -3.34 3.58
CA VAL A 283 -0.29 -4.71 3.52
C VAL A 283 -1.21 -4.99 4.69
N PHE A 284 -2.36 -5.63 4.46
CA PHE A 284 -3.28 -6.03 5.53
C PHE A 284 -4.03 -7.32 5.18
N ARG A 285 -4.80 -7.86 6.15
CA ARG A 285 -5.66 -9.04 5.93
C ARG A 285 -7.10 -8.61 5.71
N GLY A 286 -7.71 -9.13 4.64
CA GLY A 286 -9.12 -8.92 4.32
C GLY A 286 -10.07 -9.85 5.08
N ALA A 287 -11.37 -9.73 4.80
CA ALA A 287 -12.43 -10.46 5.50
C ALA A 287 -12.35 -11.99 5.35
N LYS A 288 -11.70 -12.48 4.30
CA LYS A 288 -11.46 -13.92 4.05
C LYS A 288 -9.99 -14.30 4.29
N ASN A 289 -9.27 -13.47 5.06
CA ASN A 289 -7.84 -13.61 5.33
C ASN A 289 -6.94 -13.51 4.08
N GLU A 290 -7.48 -12.98 2.98
CA GLU A 290 -6.70 -12.64 1.79
C GLU A 290 -5.68 -11.55 2.11
N VAL A 291 -4.52 -11.57 1.43
CA VAL A 291 -3.53 -10.50 1.56
C VAL A 291 -3.97 -9.34 0.69
N MET A 292 -4.30 -8.23 1.34
CA MET A 292 -4.72 -7.00 0.71
C MET A 292 -3.58 -5.99 0.72
N LEU A 293 -3.63 -5.08 -0.23
CA LEU A 293 -2.66 -4.02 -0.41
C LEU A 293 -3.37 -2.72 -0.75
N SER A 294 -2.98 -1.65 -0.08
CA SER A 294 -3.33 -0.28 -0.44
C SER A 294 -2.05 0.52 -0.65
N GLY A 295 -2.11 1.56 -1.48
CA GLY A 295 -1.01 2.49 -1.67
C GLY A 295 -1.51 3.87 -2.00
N TRP A 296 -0.56 4.78 -2.18
CA TRP A 296 -0.77 6.18 -2.47
C TRP A 296 -0.30 6.52 -3.88
N ALA A 297 -1.08 7.32 -4.59
CA ALA A 297 -0.70 7.97 -5.83
C ALA A 297 -0.61 9.48 -5.58
N ASP A 298 0.60 10.01 -5.71
CA ASP A 298 0.91 11.43 -5.55
C ASP A 298 0.38 12.27 -6.73
N GLU A 299 0.38 13.59 -6.58
CA GLU A 299 0.07 14.50 -7.68
C GLU A 299 1.23 14.58 -8.68
N ASP A 300 0.89 14.88 -9.93
CA ASP A 300 1.87 15.17 -10.99
C ASP A 300 1.79 16.63 -11.47
N LEU A 301 1.30 17.50 -10.58
CA LEU A 301 1.11 18.93 -10.81
C LEU A 301 2.25 19.79 -10.24
N ASN A 302 3.38 19.19 -9.83
CA ASN A 302 4.48 19.90 -9.17
C ASN A 302 5.10 21.00 -10.06
N ALA A 303 4.97 20.90 -11.39
CA ALA A 303 5.36 21.96 -12.32
C ALA A 303 4.41 23.19 -12.32
N SER A 304 3.25 23.07 -11.68
CA SER A 304 2.19 24.08 -11.64
C SER A 304 1.56 24.19 -10.23
N PRO A 305 2.28 24.73 -9.22
CA PRO A 305 1.79 24.81 -7.83
C PRO A 305 0.42 25.49 -7.69
N ALA A 306 0.15 26.51 -8.51
CA ALA A 306 -1.14 27.21 -8.51
C ALA A 306 -2.33 26.28 -8.85
N LEU A 307 -2.14 25.29 -9.73
CA LEU A 307 -3.18 24.30 -10.05
C LEU A 307 -3.43 23.38 -8.87
N LYS A 308 -2.37 22.94 -8.18
CA LYS A 308 -2.47 22.13 -6.96
C LYS A 308 -3.22 22.89 -5.86
N THR A 309 -2.90 24.16 -5.64
CA THR A 309 -3.64 25.02 -4.68
C THR A 309 -5.09 25.21 -5.09
N ALA A 310 -5.38 25.50 -6.36
CA ALA A 310 -6.75 25.68 -6.85
C ALA A 310 -7.59 24.38 -6.76
N GLN A 311 -6.95 23.22 -6.89
CA GLN A 311 -7.60 21.92 -6.70
C GLN A 311 -8.07 21.72 -5.24
N GLY A 312 -7.39 22.33 -4.26
CA GLY A 312 -7.77 22.28 -2.85
C GLY A 312 -7.48 20.95 -2.14
N TRP A 313 -6.92 19.97 -2.86
CA TRP A 313 -6.47 18.67 -2.32
C TRP A 313 -5.27 18.14 -3.10
N ALA A 314 -4.53 17.22 -2.51
CA ALA A 314 -3.41 16.54 -3.16
C ALA A 314 -3.28 15.09 -2.68
N GLY A 315 -2.97 14.19 -3.61
CA GLY A 315 -2.81 12.77 -3.42
C GLY A 315 -4.15 12.03 -3.38
N CYS A 316 -4.11 10.74 -3.73
CA CYS A 316 -5.23 9.82 -3.55
C CYS A 316 -4.71 8.42 -3.23
N LEU A 317 -5.52 7.60 -2.57
CA LEU A 317 -5.20 6.17 -2.46
C LEU A 317 -5.51 5.48 -3.79
N THR A 318 -4.69 4.50 -4.15
CA THR A 318 -4.97 3.62 -5.29
C THR A 318 -6.08 2.64 -4.94
N LEU A 319 -6.64 2.00 -5.96
CA LEU A 319 -7.57 0.89 -5.76
C LEU A 319 -6.96 -0.17 -4.83
N PRO A 320 -7.76 -0.75 -3.91
CA PRO A 320 -7.31 -1.87 -3.11
C PRO A 320 -6.95 -3.05 -4.01
N ARG A 321 -5.80 -3.67 -3.76
CA ARG A 321 -5.27 -4.80 -4.50
C ARG A 321 -5.31 -6.06 -3.65
N GLU A 322 -5.49 -7.20 -4.29
CA GLU A 322 -5.29 -8.51 -3.67
C GLU A 322 -3.96 -9.09 -4.17
N LEU A 323 -3.13 -9.53 -3.23
CA LEU A 323 -1.89 -10.25 -3.49
C LEU A 323 -2.12 -11.75 -3.38
N PHE A 324 -1.58 -12.51 -4.32
CA PHE A 324 -1.75 -13.96 -4.39
C PHE A 324 -0.52 -14.63 -5.01
N THR A 325 -0.36 -15.93 -4.85
CA THR A 325 0.67 -16.66 -5.60
C THR A 325 0.16 -16.92 -7.01
N LEU A 326 0.86 -16.39 -8.02
CA LEU A 326 0.59 -16.71 -9.41
C LEU A 326 1.48 -17.87 -9.83
N THR A 327 0.86 -19.00 -10.16
CA THR A 327 1.56 -20.22 -10.58
C THR A 327 1.36 -20.46 -12.07
N ARG A 328 2.42 -20.85 -12.76
CA ARG A 328 2.40 -21.31 -14.16
C ARG A 328 3.13 -22.64 -14.29
N PRO A 329 2.82 -23.44 -15.32
CA PRO A 329 3.69 -24.53 -15.73
C PRO A 329 5.10 -24.01 -15.96
N LEU A 330 6.09 -24.82 -15.60
CA LEU A 330 7.48 -24.49 -15.84
C LEU A 330 7.70 -24.37 -17.35
N SER A 331 8.15 -23.19 -17.78
CA SER A 331 8.57 -22.98 -19.16
C SER A 331 10.02 -23.44 -19.33
N ALA A 332 10.34 -23.97 -20.52
CA ALA A 332 11.71 -24.18 -20.97
C ALA A 332 12.37 -22.83 -21.33
N ALA A 333 12.29 -21.86 -20.42
CA ALA A 333 12.86 -20.54 -20.59
C ALA A 333 14.35 -20.53 -20.18
N ASP A 334 15.13 -19.75 -20.92
CA ASP A 334 16.51 -19.37 -20.60
C ASP A 334 16.58 -18.87 -19.13
N PRO A 335 17.43 -19.46 -18.26
CA PRO A 335 17.68 -18.93 -16.91
C PRO A 335 18.11 -17.45 -16.88
N GLU A 336 18.64 -16.95 -18.00
CA GLU A 336 19.07 -15.56 -18.21
C GLU A 336 18.00 -14.71 -18.92
N ALA A 337 16.76 -15.19 -19.03
CA ALA A 337 15.67 -14.40 -19.58
C ALA A 337 15.49 -13.10 -18.81
N VAL A 338 15.15 -12.02 -19.52
CA VAL A 338 15.00 -10.66 -18.97
C VAL A 338 13.99 -10.61 -17.81
N ASP A 339 13.01 -11.52 -17.79
CA ASP A 339 11.98 -11.63 -16.76
C ASP A 339 12.23 -12.75 -15.73
N ALA A 340 13.38 -13.44 -15.78
CA ALA A 340 13.72 -14.53 -14.86
C ALA A 340 13.69 -14.09 -13.39
N HIS A 341 14.11 -12.86 -13.10
CA HIS A 341 14.08 -12.27 -11.77
C HIS A 341 12.68 -12.27 -11.12
N LEU A 342 11.60 -12.30 -11.91
CA LEU A 342 10.23 -12.31 -11.42
C LEU A 342 9.79 -13.69 -10.91
N TRP A 343 10.49 -14.77 -11.23
CA TRP A 343 9.99 -16.13 -11.03
C TRP A 343 10.86 -16.95 -10.10
N THR A 344 10.22 -17.63 -9.16
CA THR A 344 10.82 -18.77 -8.47
C THR A 344 10.36 -20.06 -9.15
N ARG A 345 11.32 -20.89 -9.52
CA ARG A 345 11.11 -22.15 -10.26
C ARG A 345 11.16 -23.35 -9.31
N ASP A 346 10.30 -24.34 -9.55
CA ASP A 346 10.29 -25.62 -8.85
C ASP A 346 10.23 -26.75 -9.88
N GLU A 347 11.39 -27.36 -10.12
CA GLU A 347 11.61 -28.46 -11.07
C GLU A 347 10.89 -29.74 -10.64
N ILE A 348 10.66 -29.94 -9.33
CA ILE A 348 10.00 -31.16 -8.81
C ILE A 348 8.51 -31.11 -9.13
N SER A 349 7.86 -29.96 -8.87
CA SER A 349 6.44 -29.78 -9.22
C SER A 349 6.22 -29.46 -10.69
N GLY A 350 7.27 -29.11 -11.44
CA GLY A 350 7.17 -28.65 -12.82
C GLY A 350 6.42 -27.31 -12.92
N THR A 351 6.60 -26.43 -11.93
CA THR A 351 5.92 -25.12 -11.90
C THR A 351 6.89 -23.97 -11.66
N MET A 352 6.46 -22.77 -12.04
CA MET A 352 7.08 -21.51 -11.66
C MET A 352 6.06 -20.59 -11.00
N THR A 353 6.51 -19.79 -10.04
CA THR A 353 5.66 -18.95 -9.19
C THR A 353 6.20 -17.53 -9.10
N THR A 354 5.30 -16.55 -9.04
CA THR A 354 5.63 -15.13 -8.82
C THR A 354 4.61 -14.49 -7.88
N LEU A 355 4.88 -13.27 -7.41
CA LEU A 355 3.88 -12.48 -6.71
C LEU A 355 2.82 -12.02 -7.71
N GLY A 356 1.61 -12.54 -7.54
CA GLY A 356 0.44 -12.08 -8.25
C GLY A 356 -0.16 -10.84 -7.59
N VAL A 357 -0.56 -9.88 -8.42
CA VAL A 357 -1.27 -8.65 -8.03
C VAL A 357 -2.47 -8.44 -8.93
N ARG A 358 -3.63 -8.14 -8.33
CA ARG A 358 -4.85 -7.78 -9.07
C ARG A 358 -5.68 -6.77 -8.30
N PRO A 359 -6.62 -6.06 -8.96
CA PRO A 359 -7.63 -5.29 -8.23
C PRO A 359 -8.41 -6.24 -7.31
N ALA A 360 -8.69 -5.79 -6.09
CA ALA A 360 -9.44 -6.55 -5.11
C ALA A 360 -10.76 -7.08 -5.72
N ARG A 361 -11.10 -8.33 -5.42
CA ARG A 361 -12.29 -8.98 -6.00
C ARG A 361 -13.59 -8.22 -5.69
N GLN A 362 -13.61 -7.55 -4.55
CA GLN A 362 -14.68 -6.68 -4.07
C GLN A 362 -15.03 -5.61 -5.10
N LEU A 363 -14.03 -5.05 -5.82
CA LEU A 363 -14.21 -3.98 -6.81
C LEU A 363 -15.09 -4.36 -8.00
N ARG A 364 -15.48 -5.63 -8.16
CA ARG A 364 -16.58 -6.00 -9.08
C ARG A 364 -17.88 -5.26 -8.73
N GLY A 365 -18.08 -4.89 -7.47
CA GLY A 365 -19.20 -4.08 -7.02
C GLY A 365 -19.19 -2.63 -7.53
N LEU A 366 -18.08 -2.14 -8.10
CA LEU A 366 -18.04 -0.83 -8.77
C LEU A 366 -18.94 -0.78 -10.01
N ARG A 367 -19.23 -1.94 -10.61
CA ARG A 367 -19.92 -2.08 -11.89
C ARG A 367 -21.43 -1.90 -11.71
N SER A 368 -21.88 -0.66 -11.49
CA SER A 368 -23.29 -0.30 -11.29
C SER A 368 -23.98 0.30 -12.53
N GLY A 369 -23.21 0.77 -13.51
CA GLY A 369 -23.76 1.47 -14.69
C GLY A 369 -23.82 0.63 -15.97
N SER A 370 -23.93 1.33 -17.09
CA SER A 370 -24.07 0.73 -18.42
C SER A 370 -22.83 -0.06 -18.81
N MET A 371 -23.05 -1.14 -19.54
CA MET A 371 -21.98 -2.00 -20.05
C MET A 371 -21.87 -1.89 -21.58
N VAL A 372 -20.63 -1.79 -22.04
CA VAL A 372 -20.25 -1.76 -23.46
C VAL A 372 -19.50 -3.05 -23.79
N TYR A 373 -19.79 -3.68 -24.92
CA TYR A 373 -19.35 -5.06 -25.22
C TYR A 373 -18.38 -5.22 -26.40
N SER A 374 -18.02 -4.15 -27.12
CA SER A 374 -17.13 -4.27 -28.28
C SER A 374 -16.16 -3.11 -28.41
N LEU A 375 -15.02 -3.38 -29.06
CA LEU A 375 -13.97 -2.41 -29.36
C LEU A 375 -14.51 -1.16 -30.05
N GLU A 376 -15.39 -1.33 -31.04
CA GLU A 376 -16.04 -0.22 -31.76
C GLU A 376 -16.97 0.58 -30.85
N ALA A 377 -17.70 -0.10 -29.96
CA ALA A 377 -18.62 0.54 -29.06
C ALA A 377 -17.91 1.31 -27.94
N LEU A 378 -16.61 1.06 -27.68
CA LEU A 378 -15.81 1.83 -26.72
C LEU A 378 -15.83 3.34 -27.03
N ARG A 379 -15.92 3.71 -28.32
CA ARG A 379 -16.05 5.11 -28.78
C ARG A 379 -17.32 5.81 -28.32
N ARG A 380 -18.31 5.07 -27.82
CA ARG A 380 -19.57 5.62 -27.27
C ARG A 380 -19.44 5.98 -25.79
N LEU A 381 -18.37 5.54 -25.13
CA LEU A 381 -18.12 5.86 -23.74
C LEU A 381 -17.94 7.37 -23.59
N SER A 382 -18.64 7.95 -22.62
CA SER A 382 -18.53 9.37 -22.28
C SER A 382 -18.59 9.54 -20.76
N SER A 383 -17.44 9.35 -20.10
CA SER A 383 -17.35 9.41 -18.64
C SER A 383 -15.96 9.81 -18.16
N LYS A 384 -15.90 10.35 -16.94
CA LYS A 384 -14.65 10.53 -16.20
C LYS A 384 -14.26 9.29 -15.40
N ALA A 385 -15.21 8.41 -15.11
CA ALA A 385 -15.03 7.21 -14.29
C ALA A 385 -15.57 5.97 -15.01
N TYR A 386 -14.69 5.01 -15.30
CA TYR A 386 -15.02 3.76 -15.99
C TYR A 386 -13.93 2.69 -15.84
N GLU A 387 -14.32 1.43 -16.07
CA GLU A 387 -13.41 0.28 -16.14
C GLU A 387 -13.47 -0.33 -17.54
N ILE A 388 -12.32 -0.71 -18.11
CA ILE A 388 -12.21 -1.55 -19.31
C ILE A 388 -11.58 -2.89 -18.90
N GLU A 389 -12.17 -4.01 -19.29
CA GLU A 389 -11.58 -5.36 -19.19
C GLU A 389 -11.53 -5.98 -20.59
N ALA A 390 -10.35 -6.44 -21.03
CA ALA A 390 -10.20 -7.09 -22.33
C ALA A 390 -9.31 -8.32 -22.27
N ARG A 391 -9.57 -9.29 -23.15
CA ARG A 391 -8.76 -10.48 -23.36
C ARG A 391 -8.43 -10.63 -24.83
N PHE A 392 -7.16 -10.89 -25.13
CA PHE A 392 -6.65 -11.13 -26.48
C PHE A 392 -6.01 -12.51 -26.52
N ARG A 393 -6.40 -13.31 -27.51
CA ARG A 393 -5.94 -14.69 -27.73
C ARG A 393 -5.28 -14.81 -29.10
N GLY A 394 -4.35 -15.74 -29.24
CA GLY A 394 -3.67 -15.99 -30.53
C GLY A 394 -2.69 -14.90 -30.92
N LEU A 395 -2.17 -14.13 -29.95
CA LEU A 395 -1.12 -13.15 -30.16
C LEU A 395 0.20 -13.84 -30.51
N VAL A 396 0.98 -13.25 -31.41
CA VAL A 396 2.25 -13.79 -31.90
C VAL A 396 3.48 -13.04 -31.37
N GLY A 397 3.28 -11.95 -30.62
CA GLY A 397 4.33 -11.21 -29.91
C GLY A 397 4.88 -9.99 -30.64
N HIS A 398 4.28 -9.60 -31.77
CA HIS A 398 4.68 -8.41 -32.55
C HIS A 398 3.69 -7.25 -32.42
N GLU A 399 2.57 -7.47 -31.73
CA GLU A 399 1.45 -6.56 -31.66
C GLU A 399 1.74 -5.34 -30.78
N VAL A 400 1.12 -4.23 -31.15
CA VAL A 400 1.01 -3.03 -30.30
C VAL A 400 -0.48 -2.75 -30.11
N LEU A 401 -0.93 -2.87 -28.87
CA LEU A 401 -2.32 -2.68 -28.48
C LEU A 401 -2.44 -1.42 -27.65
N ALA A 402 -3.29 -0.47 -28.02
CA ALA A 402 -3.47 0.76 -27.28
C ALA A 402 -4.92 1.01 -26.91
N PHE A 403 -5.16 1.41 -25.66
CA PHE A 403 -6.41 2.00 -25.19
C PHE A 403 -6.20 3.50 -24.99
N ASN A 404 -6.92 4.31 -25.74
CA ASN A 404 -7.01 5.74 -25.54
C ASN A 404 -8.06 6.00 -24.47
N VAL A 405 -7.70 6.79 -23.46
CA VAL A 405 -8.56 7.14 -22.32
C VAL A 405 -8.54 8.65 -22.09
N ARG A 406 -9.62 9.17 -21.49
CA ARG A 406 -9.82 10.61 -21.30
C ARG A 406 -9.57 11.38 -22.61
N GLN A 407 -10.16 10.88 -23.70
CA GLN A 407 -9.93 11.37 -25.07
C GLN A 407 -10.92 12.49 -25.42
N SER A 408 -10.44 13.61 -25.91
CA SER A 408 -11.26 14.70 -26.45
C SER A 408 -11.55 14.49 -27.95
N PRO A 409 -12.50 15.25 -28.55
CA PRO A 409 -12.66 15.27 -29.99
C PRO A 409 -11.34 15.60 -30.71
N ASN A 410 -11.13 14.97 -31.87
CA ASN A 410 -9.94 15.11 -32.73
C ASN A 410 -8.59 14.81 -32.06
N ASP A 411 -8.59 14.08 -30.95
CA ASP A 411 -7.38 13.68 -30.21
C ASP A 411 -6.54 14.88 -29.73
N GLU A 412 -7.17 16.02 -29.47
CA GLU A 412 -6.49 17.21 -28.93
C GLU A 412 -5.89 16.93 -27.54
N GLU A 413 -6.64 16.24 -26.68
CA GLU A 413 -6.14 15.61 -25.45
C GLU A 413 -6.45 14.11 -25.48
N VAL A 414 -5.45 13.27 -25.23
CA VAL A 414 -5.57 11.83 -25.16
C VAL A 414 -4.45 11.24 -24.30
N THR A 415 -4.83 10.36 -23.37
CA THR A 415 -3.89 9.48 -22.67
C THR A 415 -3.91 8.12 -23.34
N ARG A 416 -2.75 7.53 -23.63
CA ARG A 416 -2.66 6.23 -24.32
C ARG A 416 -2.05 5.17 -23.40
N VAL A 417 -2.81 4.12 -23.09
CA VAL A 417 -2.32 2.92 -22.41
C VAL A 417 -1.87 1.93 -23.47
N ILE A 418 -0.57 1.69 -23.59
CA ILE A 418 0.04 0.94 -24.68
C ILE A 418 0.65 -0.36 -24.16
N PHE A 419 0.27 -1.48 -24.76
CA PHE A 419 0.87 -2.80 -24.59
C PHE A 419 1.69 -3.12 -25.84
N SER A 420 3.01 -3.02 -25.74
CA SER A 420 3.92 -3.30 -26.85
C SER A 420 4.57 -4.66 -26.64
N LEU A 421 4.05 -5.68 -27.31
CA LEU A 421 4.57 -7.05 -27.19
C LEU A 421 5.91 -7.21 -27.89
N SER A 422 6.13 -6.45 -28.98
CA SER A 422 7.40 -6.41 -29.70
C SER A 422 8.57 -5.92 -28.85
N THR A 423 8.31 -5.02 -27.90
CA THR A 423 9.33 -4.47 -26.98
C THR A 423 9.19 -4.98 -25.56
N ASN A 424 8.28 -5.92 -25.30
CA ASN A 424 7.97 -6.44 -23.97
C ASN A 424 7.73 -5.34 -22.92
N SER A 425 6.85 -4.38 -23.21
CA SER A 425 6.58 -3.27 -22.31
C SER A 425 5.12 -2.86 -22.27
N VAL A 426 4.70 -2.30 -21.13
CA VAL A 426 3.44 -1.60 -20.98
C VAL A 426 3.73 -0.17 -20.53
N SER A 427 3.05 0.80 -21.12
CA SER A 427 3.22 2.22 -20.80
C SER A 427 1.90 2.98 -20.75
N VAL A 428 1.89 4.07 -19.99
CA VAL A 428 0.88 5.12 -20.08
C VAL A 428 1.57 6.34 -20.67
N ASP A 429 1.34 6.58 -21.96
CA ASP A 429 1.83 7.74 -22.71
C ASP A 429 0.93 8.94 -22.41
N ARG A 430 1.58 10.00 -21.95
CA ARG A 430 0.95 11.22 -21.42
C ARG A 430 1.39 12.47 -22.16
N SER A 431 2.12 12.30 -23.25
CA SER A 431 2.60 13.39 -24.10
C SER A 431 1.49 14.28 -24.64
N LYS A 432 0.25 13.78 -24.69
CA LYS A 432 -0.96 14.51 -25.06
C LYS A 432 -2.08 14.43 -24.02
N SER A 433 -1.81 14.05 -22.77
CA SER A 433 -2.86 13.91 -21.75
C SER A 433 -3.51 15.23 -21.36
N SER A 434 -2.82 16.36 -21.55
CA SER A 434 -3.33 17.68 -21.19
C SER A 434 -2.70 18.76 -22.07
N LEU A 435 -3.46 19.81 -22.35
CA LEU A 435 -2.98 21.09 -22.90
C LEU A 435 -2.33 21.97 -21.81
N LEU A 436 -2.49 21.62 -20.52
CA LEU A 436 -1.81 22.29 -19.43
C LEU A 436 -0.36 21.80 -19.30
N HIS A 437 0.50 22.65 -18.73
CA HIS A 437 1.87 22.28 -18.42
C HIS A 437 1.90 21.25 -17.28
N GLY A 438 2.40 20.06 -17.58
CA GLY A 438 2.58 18.94 -16.65
C GLY A 438 3.64 17.96 -17.14
N ARG A 439 3.86 16.86 -16.41
CA ARG A 439 4.83 15.83 -16.79
C ARG A 439 4.34 15.08 -18.04
N LEU A 440 5.06 15.23 -19.14
CA LEU A 440 4.75 14.59 -20.42
C LEU A 440 5.40 13.21 -20.58
N THR A 441 6.34 12.85 -19.70
CA THR A 441 7.05 11.56 -19.77
C THR A 441 6.10 10.40 -19.49
N PRO A 442 6.21 9.28 -20.20
CA PRO A 442 5.38 8.11 -19.93
C PRO A 442 5.77 7.45 -18.60
N ASP A 443 4.78 6.89 -17.92
CA ASP A 443 5.03 5.84 -16.92
C ASP A 443 5.11 4.50 -17.67
N SER A 444 6.04 3.62 -17.32
CA SER A 444 6.22 2.37 -18.06
C SER A 444 6.96 1.29 -17.27
N GLY A 445 6.72 0.04 -17.65
CA GLY A 445 7.42 -1.12 -17.08
C GLY A 445 7.56 -2.27 -18.07
N PRO A 446 8.53 -3.18 -17.82
CA PRO A 446 8.66 -4.40 -18.60
C PRO A 446 7.45 -5.31 -18.39
N PHE A 447 6.98 -5.91 -19.46
CA PHE A 447 5.91 -6.90 -19.46
C PHE A 447 6.08 -7.84 -20.65
N LYS A 448 6.32 -9.11 -20.36
CA LYS A 448 6.46 -10.16 -21.35
C LYS A 448 5.36 -11.19 -21.17
N LEU A 449 4.66 -11.55 -22.24
CA LEU A 449 3.77 -12.70 -22.25
C LEU A 449 4.58 -13.99 -22.27
N GLN A 450 4.13 -14.97 -21.52
CA GLN A 450 4.69 -16.32 -21.59
C GLN A 450 4.14 -17.03 -22.83
N ASP A 451 4.82 -18.09 -23.28
CA ASP A 451 4.39 -18.84 -24.46
C ASP A 451 2.94 -19.36 -24.31
N GLY A 452 2.14 -19.10 -25.34
CA GLY A 452 0.71 -19.45 -25.37
C GLY A 452 -0.16 -18.70 -24.36
N GLU A 453 0.34 -17.64 -23.73
CA GLU A 453 -0.42 -16.85 -22.77
C GLU A 453 -1.33 -15.82 -23.45
N ASP A 454 -2.64 -15.91 -23.17
CA ASP A 454 -3.59 -14.85 -23.49
C ASP A 454 -3.24 -13.55 -22.74
N LEU A 455 -3.32 -12.40 -23.40
CA LEU A 455 -3.23 -11.11 -22.71
C LEU A 455 -4.58 -10.80 -22.05
N HIS A 456 -4.59 -10.60 -20.74
CA HIS A 456 -5.76 -10.13 -19.97
C HIS A 456 -5.45 -8.79 -19.32
N VAL A 457 -6.19 -7.77 -19.72
CA VAL A 457 -5.98 -6.39 -19.26
C VAL A 457 -7.18 -5.88 -18.49
N ARG A 458 -6.92 -5.04 -17.49
CA ARG A 458 -7.91 -4.17 -16.85
C ARG A 458 -7.36 -2.76 -16.77
N VAL A 459 -8.15 -1.77 -17.20
CA VAL A 459 -7.81 -0.35 -17.12
C VAL A 459 -8.93 0.34 -16.36
N PHE A 460 -8.60 0.95 -15.22
CA PHE A 460 -9.49 1.80 -14.46
C PHE A 460 -9.14 3.25 -14.73
N VAL A 461 -10.15 4.05 -15.00
CA VAL A 461 -10.04 5.48 -15.14
C VAL A 461 -10.98 6.08 -14.12
N ASP A 462 -10.46 6.89 -13.22
CA ASP A 462 -11.26 7.63 -12.24
C ASP A 462 -10.77 9.06 -12.16
N ASN A 463 -11.44 9.93 -12.92
CA ASN A 463 -11.13 11.34 -13.08
C ASN A 463 -9.70 11.58 -13.58
N SER A 464 -8.75 11.67 -12.66
CA SER A 464 -7.35 11.97 -12.89
C SER A 464 -6.41 10.79 -12.62
N ILE A 465 -6.88 9.66 -12.10
CA ILE A 465 -6.05 8.46 -11.96
C ILE A 465 -6.38 7.43 -13.06
N VAL A 466 -5.33 6.83 -13.61
CA VAL A 466 -5.39 5.69 -14.53
C VAL A 466 -4.62 4.54 -13.90
N GLU A 467 -5.29 3.41 -13.63
CA GLU A 467 -4.66 2.21 -13.09
C GLU A 467 -4.79 1.04 -14.07
N VAL A 468 -3.64 0.47 -14.45
CA VAL A 468 -3.52 -0.57 -15.47
C VAL A 468 -3.05 -1.86 -14.81
N TYR A 469 -3.71 -2.97 -15.12
CA TYR A 469 -3.36 -4.30 -14.64
C TYR A 469 -3.27 -5.27 -15.81
N ALA A 470 -2.23 -6.10 -15.83
CA ALA A 470 -2.04 -7.12 -16.87
C ALA A 470 -1.68 -8.48 -16.29
N ASN A 471 -2.41 -9.51 -16.70
CA ASN A 471 -2.17 -10.93 -16.42
C ASN A 471 -1.89 -11.28 -14.95
N GLY A 472 -2.43 -10.47 -14.02
CA GLY A 472 -2.26 -10.67 -12.59
C GLY A 472 -0.82 -10.55 -12.08
N ARG A 473 0.12 -9.96 -12.83
CA ARG A 473 1.53 -9.79 -12.44
C ARG A 473 2.14 -8.43 -12.81
N PHE A 474 1.33 -7.54 -13.37
CA PHE A 474 1.73 -6.19 -13.73
C PHE A 474 0.68 -5.23 -13.22
N ALA A 475 1.14 -4.14 -12.60
CA ALA A 475 0.32 -3.00 -12.22
C ALA A 475 1.06 -1.70 -12.56
N LEU A 476 0.32 -0.66 -12.92
CA LEU A 476 0.84 0.69 -13.16
C LEU A 476 -0.23 1.71 -12.82
N ALA A 477 0.04 2.59 -11.85
CA ALA A 477 -0.80 3.74 -11.53
C ALA A 477 -0.19 5.03 -12.11
N SER A 478 -1.00 5.86 -12.77
CA SER A 478 -0.57 7.13 -13.33
C SER A 478 -1.61 8.23 -13.09
N ARG A 479 -1.16 9.50 -13.11
CA ARG A 479 -2.02 10.68 -13.02
C ARG A 479 -2.08 11.43 -14.33
N VAL A 480 -3.28 11.89 -14.68
CA VAL A 480 -3.61 12.62 -15.90
C VAL A 480 -4.58 13.75 -15.59
N TYR A 481 -4.40 14.92 -16.22
CA TYR A 481 -5.23 16.10 -15.96
C TYR A 481 -5.69 16.75 -17.27
N PRO A 482 -6.51 16.07 -18.09
CA PRO A 482 -7.10 16.70 -19.27
C PRO A 482 -7.80 18.00 -18.86
N SER A 483 -7.43 19.08 -19.54
CA SER A 483 -7.93 20.42 -19.27
C SER A 483 -9.30 20.66 -19.90
N ARG A 484 -9.62 19.92 -20.96
CA ARG A 484 -10.87 20.03 -21.66
C ARG A 484 -11.97 19.27 -20.94
N PRO A 485 -13.13 19.89 -20.69
CA PRO A 485 -14.25 19.22 -20.03
C PRO A 485 -14.87 18.10 -20.88
N ASP A 486 -14.66 18.12 -22.20
CA ASP A 486 -15.16 17.14 -23.16
C ASP A 486 -14.18 15.98 -23.45
N ALA A 487 -13.06 15.92 -22.74
CA ALA A 487 -12.11 14.80 -22.76
C ALA A 487 -12.68 13.58 -22.01
N LEU A 488 -13.84 13.07 -22.45
CA LEU A 488 -14.62 12.01 -21.79
C LEU A 488 -14.58 10.67 -22.52
N GLY A 489 -14.00 10.65 -23.72
CA GLY A 489 -14.03 9.52 -24.62
C GLY A 489 -13.01 8.44 -24.29
N ALA A 490 -13.24 7.26 -24.86
CA ALA A 490 -12.28 6.18 -24.93
C ALA A 490 -12.28 5.54 -26.32
N SER A 491 -11.14 5.00 -26.75
CA SER A 491 -11.05 4.22 -27.98
C SER A 491 -9.90 3.23 -27.90
N CYS A 492 -9.74 2.40 -28.93
CA CYS A 492 -8.64 1.46 -29.01
C CYS A 492 -8.05 1.42 -30.42
N SER A 493 -6.77 1.11 -30.50
CA SER A 493 -6.05 0.86 -31.76
C SER A 493 -5.16 -0.36 -31.60
N PHE A 494 -5.11 -1.19 -32.63
CA PHE A 494 -4.33 -2.43 -32.64
C PHE A 494 -3.50 -2.48 -33.92
N GLU A 495 -2.19 -2.60 -33.75
CA GLU A 495 -1.21 -2.73 -34.84
C GLU A 495 -0.56 -4.10 -34.77
N GLY A 496 -0.27 -4.70 -35.92
CA GLY A 496 0.32 -6.03 -36.00
C GLY A 496 -0.62 -7.18 -35.63
N VAL A 497 -1.90 -6.89 -35.36
CA VAL A 497 -2.95 -7.89 -35.09
C VAL A 497 -3.49 -8.45 -36.41
N ASP A 498 -3.33 -9.76 -36.61
CA ASP A 498 -4.07 -10.48 -37.66
C ASP A 498 -5.51 -10.72 -37.18
N ALA A 499 -6.43 -9.87 -37.64
CA ALA A 499 -7.83 -9.88 -37.21
C ALA A 499 -8.57 -11.19 -37.53
N GLU A 500 -8.07 -12.02 -38.45
CA GLU A 500 -8.67 -13.33 -38.75
C GLU A 500 -8.32 -14.39 -37.69
N ASN A 501 -7.22 -14.20 -36.96
CA ASN A 501 -6.65 -15.21 -36.05
C ASN A 501 -6.61 -14.77 -34.57
N VAL A 502 -6.75 -13.47 -34.28
CA VAL A 502 -6.75 -12.95 -32.91
C VAL A 502 -8.17 -12.89 -32.35
N GLY A 503 -8.40 -13.70 -31.31
CA GLY A 503 -9.66 -13.67 -30.57
C GLY A 503 -9.68 -12.51 -29.58
N VAL A 504 -10.65 -11.59 -29.71
CA VAL A 504 -10.82 -10.46 -28.78
C VAL A 504 -12.14 -10.57 -28.03
N TRP A 505 -12.07 -10.46 -26.71
CA TRP A 505 -13.22 -10.26 -25.83
C TRP A 505 -13.01 -8.97 -25.04
N MET A 506 -14.02 -8.12 -24.96
CA MET A 506 -13.95 -6.87 -24.20
C MET A 506 -15.28 -6.53 -23.53
N GLN A 507 -15.19 -5.99 -22.33
CA GLN A 507 -16.28 -5.29 -21.66
C GLN A 507 -15.77 -3.97 -21.07
N ALA A 508 -16.62 -2.95 -21.05
CA ALA A 508 -16.36 -1.72 -20.32
C ALA A 508 -17.60 -1.31 -19.52
N TRP A 509 -17.38 -0.73 -18.34
CA TRP A 509 -18.42 -0.25 -17.43
C TRP A 509 -18.24 1.23 -17.20
N GLU A 510 -19.24 2.03 -17.60
CA GLU A 510 -19.32 3.46 -17.28
C GLU A 510 -20.25 3.70 -16.09
N GLY A 511 -20.06 4.81 -15.36
CA GLY A 511 -20.90 5.13 -14.21
C GLY A 511 -20.60 4.24 -13.00
N LEU A 512 -19.31 4.12 -12.66
CA LEU A 512 -18.86 3.41 -11.47
C LEU A 512 -19.48 3.99 -10.20
N VAL A 513 -19.65 3.16 -9.18
CA VAL A 513 -20.20 3.57 -7.87
C VAL A 513 -19.35 4.69 -7.26
N GLY A 514 -20.01 5.74 -6.75
CA GLY A 514 -19.34 6.80 -5.99
C GLY A 514 -18.83 6.26 -4.65
N ALA A 515 -17.51 6.35 -4.43
CA ALA A 515 -16.86 5.80 -3.25
C ALA A 515 -17.25 6.49 -1.92
N TRP A 516 -17.79 7.72 -1.98
CA TRP A 516 -18.14 8.51 -0.79
C TRP A 516 -19.58 9.03 -0.90
N PRO A 517 -20.59 8.16 -0.77
CA PRO A 517 -22.00 8.54 -1.01
C PRO A 517 -22.57 9.56 -0.01
N GLU A 518 -21.90 9.76 1.14
CA GLU A 518 -22.30 10.70 2.18
C GLU A 518 -21.64 12.08 2.04
N ARG A 519 -20.50 12.19 1.34
CA ARG A 519 -19.85 13.48 1.11
C ARG A 519 -20.73 14.37 0.23
N GLY A 520 -20.89 15.64 0.63
CA GLY A 520 -21.70 16.61 -0.10
C GLY A 520 -23.21 16.52 0.14
N ARG A 521 -23.68 15.60 1.01
CA ARG A 521 -24.99 15.74 1.63
C ARG A 521 -24.88 16.79 2.75
N GLU A 522 -25.85 17.68 2.87
CA GLU A 522 -25.94 18.54 4.05
C GLU A 522 -26.00 17.64 5.28
N VAL A 523 -24.98 17.72 6.12
CA VAL A 523 -24.98 17.09 7.44
C VAL A 523 -25.94 17.90 8.28
N VAL A 524 -27.21 17.48 8.31
CA VAL A 524 -28.13 17.95 9.35
C VAL A 524 -27.60 17.36 10.65
N GLY A 525 -26.85 18.17 11.40
CA GLY A 525 -26.40 17.83 12.74
C GLY A 525 -27.60 17.36 13.59
N LEU A 526 -27.34 16.47 14.55
CA LEU A 526 -28.34 15.91 15.47
C LEU A 526 -28.98 16.96 16.40
N ASP A 527 -28.72 18.24 16.19
CA ASP A 527 -29.20 19.41 16.92
C ASP A 527 -29.88 20.47 16.02
N GLY A 528 -30.04 20.24 14.71
CA GLY A 528 -30.98 20.97 13.88
C GLY A 528 -30.81 22.49 13.82
N ARG A 529 -29.57 23.01 13.96
CA ARG A 529 -29.28 24.43 13.73
C ARG A 529 -28.31 24.59 12.57
N MET A 530 -28.71 25.40 11.59
CA MET A 530 -27.83 25.88 10.53
C MET A 530 -26.87 26.92 11.11
N GLY A 531 -25.57 26.73 10.91
CA GLY A 531 -24.55 27.72 11.20
C GLY A 531 -23.34 27.48 10.30
N GLU A 532 -22.86 28.53 9.62
CA GLU A 532 -21.53 28.55 9.01
C GLU A 532 -20.50 28.18 10.08
N MET A 533 -19.56 27.30 9.71
CA MET A 533 -18.49 26.87 10.62
C MET A 533 -17.40 27.95 10.62
N ASP A 534 -17.66 29.05 11.34
CA ASP A 534 -16.61 29.99 11.72
C ASP A 534 -15.72 29.32 12.77
N ILE A 535 -14.43 29.22 12.45
CA ILE A 535 -13.38 28.80 13.39
C ILE A 535 -13.01 30.05 14.19
N GLU A 536 -13.57 30.20 15.38
CA GLU A 536 -13.05 31.16 16.36
C GLU A 536 -12.07 30.43 17.30
N ASP A 537 -10.82 30.89 17.30
CA ASP A 537 -9.78 30.54 18.26
C ASP A 537 -10.11 31.20 19.61
N GLU A 538 -10.86 30.52 20.48
CA GLU A 538 -10.97 30.93 21.89
C GLU A 538 -10.01 30.12 22.77
N TYR A 539 -8.92 30.77 23.14
CA TYR A 539 -8.14 30.46 24.34
C TYR A 539 -8.95 30.93 25.57
N GLU A 540 -9.53 30.01 26.33
CA GLU A 540 -9.97 30.29 27.70
C GLU A 540 -9.15 29.48 28.71
N ASP A 541 -8.46 30.22 29.57
CA ASP A 541 -7.80 29.76 30.78
C ASP A 541 -8.81 29.12 31.74
N TYR A 542 -8.63 27.83 32.05
CA TYR A 542 -9.25 27.22 33.23
C TYR A 542 -8.18 26.95 34.28
N GLU A 543 -8.15 27.82 35.29
CA GLU A 543 -7.49 27.57 36.56
C GLU A 543 -8.09 26.33 37.25
N SER A 544 -7.19 25.63 37.92
CA SER A 544 -7.31 24.36 38.65
C SER A 544 -8.36 24.36 39.77
N GLU A 545 -9.11 23.27 39.89
CA GLU A 545 -9.36 22.61 41.18
C GLU A 545 -9.40 21.08 40.99
N ASP A 546 -8.62 20.40 41.84
CA ASP A 546 -8.33 18.96 41.85
C ASP A 546 -9.56 18.07 42.07
N ALA A 547 -9.61 16.95 41.35
CA ALA A 547 -10.13 15.68 41.87
C ALA A 547 -9.42 14.53 41.13
N ASP A 548 -8.47 13.92 41.83
CA ASP A 548 -7.72 12.73 41.43
C ASP A 548 -8.65 11.61 40.92
N ALA A 549 -8.49 11.24 39.66
CA ALA A 549 -8.91 9.96 39.12
C ALA A 549 -7.68 9.26 38.56
N GLU A 550 -6.86 8.70 39.44
CA GLU A 550 -5.86 7.69 39.10
C GLU A 550 -6.57 6.49 38.43
N PHE A 551 -6.29 6.26 37.14
CA PHE A 551 -6.66 5.02 36.48
C PHE A 551 -5.46 4.06 36.54
N GLU A 552 -5.42 3.25 37.60
CA GLU A 552 -4.53 2.09 37.69
C GLU A 552 -4.96 1.04 36.66
N VAL A 553 -4.07 0.73 35.72
CA VAL A 553 -4.15 -0.48 34.91
C VAL A 553 -3.77 -1.64 35.81
N TYR A 554 -4.75 -2.36 36.37
CA TYR A 554 -4.49 -3.60 37.11
C TYR A 554 -3.88 -4.65 36.17
N GLY A 555 -2.56 -4.76 36.23
CA GLY A 555 -1.82 -5.94 35.85
C GLY A 555 -1.90 -6.98 36.95
N ALA A 556 -2.37 -8.18 36.61
CA ALA A 556 -2.07 -9.39 37.35
C ALA A 556 -1.58 -10.44 36.34
N PHE A 557 -0.32 -10.33 35.95
CA PHE A 557 0.44 -11.45 35.40
C PHE A 557 1.20 -12.10 36.55
N GLU A 558 0.55 -13.00 37.28
CA GLU A 558 1.27 -13.88 38.20
C GLU A 558 1.99 -14.98 37.41
N ARG A 559 3.31 -15.07 37.61
CA ARG A 559 4.10 -16.25 37.26
C ARG A 559 3.69 -17.38 38.20
N VAL A 560 3.22 -18.50 37.66
CA VAL A 560 3.11 -19.75 38.42
C VAL A 560 4.12 -20.76 37.90
N GLN A 561 5.06 -21.11 38.78
CA GLN A 561 5.92 -22.28 38.68
C GLN A 561 5.17 -23.51 39.26
N GLU A 562 5.39 -24.64 38.58
CA GLU A 562 5.41 -26.03 39.07
C GLU A 562 4.12 -26.90 39.26
N LEU A 563 4.22 -28.07 38.60
CA LEU A 563 3.86 -29.44 38.99
C LEU A 563 2.38 -29.90 39.05
N GLY A 564 2.05 -30.77 38.08
CA GLY A 564 1.47 -32.09 38.32
C GLY A 564 -0.03 -32.19 38.62
N GLY A 565 -0.79 -32.84 37.73
CA GLY A 565 -2.10 -33.40 38.09
C GLY A 565 -3.07 -33.56 36.93
N VAL A 566 -3.45 -34.80 36.64
CA VAL A 566 -4.43 -35.24 35.64
C VAL A 566 -5.85 -34.84 36.04
N GLY A 567 -6.68 -34.41 35.09
CA GLY A 567 -8.12 -34.21 35.29
C GLY A 567 -8.90 -34.10 33.97
N VAL A 568 -9.82 -35.04 33.77
CA VAL A 568 -10.56 -35.35 32.54
C VAL A 568 -11.80 -34.46 32.37
N GLY A 569 -12.02 -33.99 31.12
CA GLY A 569 -13.29 -33.84 30.37
C GLY A 569 -14.51 -33.16 30.99
N VAL A 570 -15.19 -32.29 30.21
CA VAL A 570 -16.62 -32.40 29.82
C VAL A 570 -16.87 -31.50 28.60
N GLU A 571 -17.48 -32.07 27.55
CA GLU A 571 -18.02 -31.40 26.37
C GLU A 571 -19.28 -30.57 26.70
N ALA A 572 -19.46 -29.42 26.03
CA ALA A 572 -20.78 -28.81 25.88
C ALA A 572 -20.98 -28.33 24.44
N ARG A 573 -21.78 -29.08 23.69
CA ARG A 573 -22.45 -28.65 22.45
C ARG A 573 -23.64 -27.76 22.81
N ALA A 574 -23.87 -26.70 22.04
CA ALA A 574 -25.18 -26.07 21.93
C ALA A 574 -25.52 -25.83 20.45
N VAL A 575 -26.73 -26.24 20.11
CA VAL A 575 -27.31 -26.39 18.77
C VAL A 575 -28.01 -25.10 18.35
N VAL A 576 -28.00 -24.86 17.05
CA VAL A 576 -28.68 -23.79 16.30
C VAL A 576 -30.21 -23.85 16.48
N ALA A 577 -30.83 -22.68 16.58
CA ALA A 577 -32.15 -22.40 16.00
C ALA A 577 -32.06 -21.10 15.21
#